data_AF-A0A6P0TJ70-F1
#
_entry.id   AF-A0A6P0TJ70-F1
#
_cell.length_a   1.000
_cell.length_b   1.000
_cell.length_c   1.000
_cell.angle_alpha   90.00
_cell.angle_beta   90.00
_cell.angle_gamma   90.00
#
_symmetry.space_group_name_H-M   'P 1'
#
loop_
_entity.id
_entity.type
_entity.pdbx_description
1 polymer ?
#
loop_
_entity_poly.entity_id
_entity_poly.type
_entity_poly.pdbx_seq_one_letter_code
_entity_poly.pdbx_strand_id
1 'polypeptide(L)'
;MSTTSVSIRSTQYSLISRLADCIEATWQQYLDLQPYTLPDDLGYVEGRLEGERLVIENRCYQTREFRKMHLELAKIGNGLDILHCVMFPRPDL
;
A
#
# COMPACT_ATOMS: atom_id res chain seq x y z
N MET A 1 -10.22 18.23 -8.15
CA MET A 1 -10.72 17.01 -8.82
C MET A 1 -9.65 15.95 -8.62
N SER A 2 -9.84 15.01 -7.70
CA SER A 2 -8.86 13.94 -7.46
C SER A 2 -9.03 12.93 -8.60
N THR A 3 -8.11 12.92 -9.55
CA THR A 3 -8.03 11.84 -10.55
C THR A 3 -7.83 10.54 -9.79
N THR A 4 -8.81 9.64 -9.80
CA THR A 4 -8.65 8.28 -9.30
C THR A 4 -7.64 7.58 -10.18
N SER A 5 -6.36 7.71 -9.83
CA SER A 5 -5.27 7.00 -10.48
C SER A 5 -5.52 5.50 -10.30
N VAL A 6 -5.54 4.76 -11.41
CA VAL A 6 -5.63 3.30 -11.38
C VAL A 6 -4.45 2.77 -10.57
N SER A 7 -4.74 1.97 -9.54
CA SER A 7 -3.70 1.39 -8.67
C SER A 7 -2.72 0.55 -9.48
N ILE A 8 -1.43 0.63 -9.13
CA ILE A 8 -0.37 -0.12 -9.81
C ILE A 8 -0.55 -1.63 -9.69
N ARG A 9 -1.37 -2.12 -8.73
CA ARG A 9 -1.68 -3.54 -8.56
C ARG A 9 -2.25 -4.19 -9.82
N SER A 10 -2.93 -3.42 -10.68
CA SER A 10 -3.48 -3.92 -11.95
C SER A 10 -2.40 -4.27 -12.98
N THR A 11 -1.17 -3.81 -12.76
CA THR A 11 0.00 -4.04 -13.63
C THR A 11 1.05 -4.97 -12.99
N GLN A 12 0.80 -5.43 -11.77
CA GLN A 12 1.65 -6.37 -11.05
C GLN A 12 1.19 -7.82 -11.29
N TYR A 13 2.02 -8.78 -10.89
CA TYR A 13 1.70 -10.19 -10.92
C TYR A 13 0.37 -10.49 -10.21
N SER A 14 -0.45 -11.37 -10.78
CA SER A 14 -1.85 -11.59 -10.36
C SER A 14 -2.01 -12.02 -8.90
N LEU A 15 -1.04 -12.73 -8.33
CA LEU A 15 -1.05 -13.08 -6.91
C LEU A 15 -0.92 -11.84 -6.02
N ILE A 16 -0.07 -10.87 -6.40
CA ILE A 16 0.10 -9.61 -5.67
C ILE A 16 -1.20 -8.81 -5.69
N SER A 17 -1.85 -8.67 -6.85
CA SER A 17 -3.11 -7.95 -6.97
C SER A 17 -4.20 -8.57 -6.07
N ARG A 18 -4.37 -9.91 -6.16
CA ARG A 18 -5.36 -10.63 -5.35
C ARG A 18 -5.06 -10.56 -3.86
N LEU A 19 -3.79 -10.61 -3.46
CA LEU A 19 -3.41 -10.51 -2.06
C LEU A 19 -3.64 -9.09 -1.51
N ALA A 20 -3.32 -8.05 -2.27
CA ALA A 20 -3.62 -6.66 -1.90
C ALA A 20 -5.12 -6.44 -1.69
N ASP A 21 -5.95 -6.93 -2.63
CA ASP A 21 -7.41 -6.85 -2.52
C ASP A 21 -7.93 -7.61 -1.29
N CYS A 22 -7.40 -8.80 -1.04
CA CYS A 22 -7.78 -9.62 0.12
C CYS A 22 -7.42 -8.93 1.46
N ILE A 23 -6.21 -8.36 1.56
CA ILE A 23 -5.76 -7.65 2.76
C ILE A 23 -6.67 -6.46 3.05
N GLU A 24 -6.93 -5.60 2.07
CA GLU A 24 -7.78 -4.43 2.25
C GLU A 24 -9.24 -4.80 2.54
N ALA A 25 -9.78 -5.79 1.83
CA ALA A 25 -11.14 -6.27 2.09
C ALA A 25 -11.27 -6.82 3.52
N THR A 26 -10.28 -7.58 3.99
CA THR A 26 -10.24 -8.08 5.37
C THR A 26 -10.20 -6.92 6.36
N TRP A 27 -9.35 -5.91 6.14
CA TRP A 27 -9.28 -4.74 7.01
C TRP A 27 -10.59 -3.96 7.04
N GLN A 28 -11.21 -3.71 5.89
CA GLN A 28 -12.50 -3.01 5.79
C GLN A 28 -13.65 -3.78 6.44
N GLN A 29 -13.61 -5.11 6.38
CA GLN A 29 -14.67 -5.96 6.94
C GLN A 29 -14.60 -6.04 8.47
N TYR A 30 -13.40 -6.13 9.03
CA TYR A 30 -13.22 -6.48 10.45
C TYR A 30 -12.79 -5.33 11.35
N LEU A 31 -12.40 -4.18 10.79
CA LEU A 31 -11.82 -3.08 11.56
C LEU A 31 -12.48 -1.74 11.23
N ASP A 32 -12.55 -0.87 12.22
CA ASP A 32 -12.94 0.54 12.04
C ASP A 32 -11.71 1.35 11.58
N LEU A 33 -11.53 1.42 10.25
CA LEU A 33 -10.37 2.04 9.62
C LEU A 33 -10.47 3.57 9.63
N GLN A 34 -9.41 4.20 10.12
CA GLN A 34 -9.17 5.62 9.95
C GLN A 34 -7.94 5.83 9.04
N PRO A 35 -7.93 6.84 8.15
CA PRO A 35 -6.74 7.18 7.39
C PRO A 35 -5.55 7.46 8.32
N TYR A 36 -4.37 6.97 7.94
CA TYR A 36 -3.11 7.39 8.55
C TYR A 36 -2.40 8.31 7.57
N THR A 37 -2.35 9.60 7.89
CA THR A 37 -1.72 10.62 7.04
C THR A 37 -0.22 10.34 6.96
N LEU A 38 0.24 10.01 5.76
CA LEU A 38 1.65 9.98 5.43
C LEU A 38 2.15 11.42 5.21
N PRO A 39 3.44 11.69 5.45
CA PRO A 39 4.07 12.90 4.94
C PRO A 39 3.78 13.07 3.45
N ASP A 40 3.71 14.34 3.01
CA ASP A 40 3.55 14.68 1.60
C ASP A 40 4.62 13.95 0.76
N ASP A 41 4.25 13.57 -0.46
CA ASP A 41 5.07 12.81 -1.42
C ASP A 41 5.35 11.33 -1.10
N LEU A 42 4.90 10.78 0.03
CA LEU A 42 5.10 9.35 0.35
C LEU A 42 3.94 8.43 -0.04
N GLY A 43 2.76 8.98 -0.36
CA GLY A 43 1.59 8.19 -0.79
C GLY A 43 1.79 7.54 -2.16
N TYR A 44 2.40 8.26 -3.09
CA TYR A 44 2.78 7.76 -4.42
C TYR A 44 4.16 8.30 -4.75
N VAL A 45 5.12 7.42 -4.95
CA VAL A 45 6.50 7.77 -5.27
C VAL A 45 6.81 7.23 -6.66
N GLU A 46 7.37 8.09 -7.51
CA GLU A 46 7.92 7.69 -8.80
C GLU A 46 9.39 8.09 -8.86
N GLY A 47 10.22 7.20 -9.38
CA GLY A 47 11.66 7.41 -9.49
C GLY A 47 12.32 6.48 -10.49
N ARG A 48 13.64 6.37 -10.41
CA ARG A 48 14.43 5.42 -11.19
C ARG A 48 15.37 4.63 -10.31
N LEU A 49 15.49 3.34 -10.58
CA LEU A 49 16.47 2.45 -9.97
C LEU A 49 17.18 1.68 -11.08
N GLU A 50 18.51 1.78 -11.15
CA GLU A 50 19.31 1.13 -12.21
C GLU A 50 18.86 1.47 -13.64
N GLY A 51 18.31 2.68 -13.84
CA GLY A 51 17.77 3.14 -15.13
C GLY A 51 16.31 2.77 -15.39
N GLU A 52 15.78 1.79 -14.66
CA GLU A 52 14.39 1.33 -14.73
C GLU A 52 13.44 2.23 -13.95
N ARG A 53 12.19 2.32 -14.40
CA ARG A 53 11.14 3.09 -13.72
C ARG A 53 10.75 2.38 -12.42
N LEU A 54 10.87 3.08 -11.30
CA LEU A 54 10.39 2.65 -9.98
C LEU A 54 9.09 3.39 -9.68
N VAL A 55 8.06 2.64 -9.32
CA VAL A 55 6.79 3.18 -8.81
C VAL A 55 6.48 2.53 -7.48
N ILE A 56 6.14 3.32 -6.47
CA ILE A 56 5.71 2.88 -5.14
C ILE A 56 4.36 3.52 -4.82
N GLU A 57 3.42 2.72 -4.35
CA GLU A 57 2.09 3.14 -3.95
C GLU A 57 1.85 2.70 -2.50
N ASN A 58 1.72 3.67 -1.60
CA ASN A 58 1.56 3.45 -0.17
C ASN A 58 0.13 3.73 0.26
N ARG A 59 -0.46 2.77 0.97
CA ARG A 59 -1.71 2.93 1.72
C ARG A 59 -1.44 2.71 3.19
N CYS A 60 -1.82 3.69 4.01
CA CYS A 60 -1.70 3.59 5.45
C CYS A 60 -3.04 3.89 6.13
N TYR A 61 -3.38 3.04 7.08
CA TYR A 61 -4.53 3.15 7.95
C TYR A 61 -4.10 3.04 9.41
N GLN A 62 -5.03 3.35 10.31
CA GLN A 62 -4.92 3.10 11.73
C GLN A 62 -6.29 2.70 12.28
N THR A 63 -6.29 2.03 13.42
CA THR A 63 -7.52 1.65 14.13
C THR A 63 -7.35 1.92 15.63
N ARG A 64 -8.34 1.53 16.42
CA ARG A 64 -8.21 1.50 17.88
C ARG A 64 -7.09 0.55 18.32
N GLU A 65 -6.94 -0.60 17.69
CA GLU A 65 -5.98 -1.67 18.04
C GLU A 65 -4.62 -1.50 17.38
N PHE A 66 -4.57 -0.94 16.17
CA PHE A 66 -3.34 -0.79 15.39
C PHE A 66 -2.92 0.68 15.26
N ARG A 67 -1.69 1.00 15.69
CA ARG A 67 -1.12 2.35 15.54
C ARG A 67 -0.80 2.69 14.09
N LYS A 68 -0.49 1.68 13.27
CA LYS A 68 -0.24 1.82 11.83
C LYS A 68 -0.48 0.49 11.12
N MET A 69 -1.22 0.53 10.04
CA MET A 69 -1.42 -0.58 9.11
C MET A 69 -0.97 -0.11 7.74
N HIS A 70 0.07 -0.72 7.19
CA HIS A 70 0.75 -0.24 6.00
C HIS A 70 0.73 -1.33 4.93
N LEU A 71 0.15 -1.00 3.77
CA LEU A 71 0.24 -1.78 2.55
C LEU A 71 1.02 -0.96 1.51
N GLU A 72 2.16 -1.47 1.09
CA GLU A 72 3.00 -0.90 0.04
C GLU A 72 3.01 -1.83 -1.16
N LEU A 73 2.78 -1.25 -2.34
CA LEU A 73 2.99 -1.91 -3.62
C LEU A 73 4.14 -1.20 -4.31
N ALA A 74 5.09 -1.95 -4.85
CA ALA A 74 6.14 -1.37 -5.68
C ALA A 74 6.37 -2.18 -6.96
N LYS A 75 6.74 -1.47 -8.03
CA LYS A 75 7.09 -2.07 -9.33
C LYS A 75 8.36 -1.40 -9.86
N ILE A 76 9.35 -2.20 -10.25
CA ILE A 76 10.59 -1.75 -10.88
C ILE A 76 10.69 -2.35 -12.27
N GLY A 77 10.57 -1.49 -13.29
CA GLY A 77 10.53 -1.88 -14.69
C GLY A 77 9.48 -2.97 -14.94
N ASN A 78 9.86 -4.00 -15.69
CA ASN A 78 9.03 -5.18 -15.93
C ASN A 78 9.49 -6.42 -15.13
N GLY A 79 10.57 -6.31 -14.36
CA GLY A 79 11.27 -7.46 -13.77
C GLY A 79 10.95 -7.74 -12.32
N LEU A 80 10.44 -6.76 -11.57
CA LEU A 80 10.25 -6.90 -10.13
C LEU A 80 8.96 -6.23 -9.65
N ASP A 81 8.09 -7.04 -9.07
CA ASP A 81 6.89 -6.60 -8.36
C ASP A 81 7.03 -6.94 -6.86
N ILE A 82 6.63 -6.01 -6.01
CA ILE A 82 6.74 -6.12 -4.55
C ILE A 82 5.39 -5.78 -3.93
N LEU A 83 4.99 -6.59 -2.95
CA LEU A 83 3.95 -6.28 -1.97
C LEU A 83 4.58 -6.40 -0.58
N HIS A 84 4.49 -5.32 0.19
CA HIS A 84 4.92 -5.27 1.58
C HIS A 84 3.74 -4.89 2.46
N CYS A 85 3.53 -5.63 3.55
CA CYS A 85 2.43 -5.38 4.46
C CYS A 85 2.88 -5.55 5.91
N VAL A 86 2.64 -4.54 6.74
CA VAL A 86 2.93 -4.58 8.18
C VAL A 86 1.80 -3.94 8.97
N MET A 87 1.41 -4.59 10.06
CA MET A 87 0.45 -4.08 11.04
C MET A 87 1.16 -3.91 12.38
N PHE A 88 1.26 -2.67 12.84
CA PHE A 88 1.87 -2.31 14.12
C PHE A 88 0.76 -2.16 15.17
N PRO A 89 0.67 -3.04 16.19
CA PRO A 89 -0.32 -2.91 17.25
C PRO A 89 -0.03 -1.68 18.12
N ARG A 90 -1.04 -1.14 18.82
CA ARG A 90 -0.79 -0.19 19.91
C ARG A 90 -0.14 -0.94 21.08
N PRO A 91 0.89 -0.38 21.73
CA PRO A 91 1.60 -1.07 22.80
C PRO A 91 0.76 -1.26 24.07
N ASP A 92 -0.24 -0.41 24.28
CA ASP A 92 -0.95 -0.28 25.56
C ASP A 92 -2.38 -0.85 25.52
N LEU A 93 -2.58 -2.00 24.88
CA LEU A 93 -3.86 -2.71 24.91
C LEU A 93 -4.12 -3.41 26.25
#